data_AF-A0A7K0LRD9-F1
#
_entry.id   AF-A0A7K0LRD9-F1
#
_cell.length_a   1.000
_cell.length_b   1.000
_cell.length_c   1.000
_cell.angle_alpha   90.00
_cell.angle_beta   90.00
_cell.angle_gamma   90.00
#
_symmetry.space_group_name_H-M   'P 1'
#
loop_
_entity.id
_entity.type
_entity.pdbx_description
1 polymer ?
#
loop_
_entity_poly.entity_id
_entity_poly.type
_entity_poly.pdbx_seq_one_letter_code
_entity_poly.pdbx_strand_id
1 'polypeptide(L)'
;MSAPKAEPAQKAGGWRFGALEGLTVGLVVLLVGQRWIAGLFDSPALQAGATVFVSIVVQATPFLVLGVLLSAAIAAFVPVTFWQRVLPKNDALAVPVAGLAGVVLPGCECASVPVAGSLMARGVAPAAALAFLLSAPAINPIVLVSTWVAFPGQPMMVVARFAASLITSVLMGWLWIRFGRTDWIRIPRRDHLVGHSNWQTFRLTATHDFLHAGGFLVVGGVTAAVLNVAVPPSVMDSLAGQALLSVLFLALLAVVLCLCSEADASVAASLSQFSLT
;
A
#
# COMPACT_ATOMS: atom_id res chain seq x y z
N MET A 1 -49.27 4.68 -19.35
CA MET A 1 -48.95 4.94 -17.93
C MET A 1 -48.90 3.60 -17.23
N SER A 2 -47.70 3.08 -17.03
CA SER A 2 -47.46 1.75 -16.45
C SER A 2 -46.72 1.99 -15.14
N ALA A 3 -47.32 1.58 -14.03
CA ALA A 3 -46.79 1.78 -12.68
C ALA A 3 -45.44 1.06 -12.49
N PRO A 4 -44.49 1.61 -11.71
CA PRO A 4 -43.24 0.93 -11.42
C PRO A 4 -43.50 -0.24 -10.45
N LYS A 5 -43.04 -1.43 -10.81
CA LYS A 5 -43.03 -2.63 -9.96
C LYS A 5 -42.15 -2.36 -8.74
N ALA A 6 -42.72 -2.48 -7.54
CA ALA A 6 -41.97 -2.48 -6.29
C ALA A 6 -41.06 -3.71 -6.22
N GLU A 7 -39.76 -3.47 -6.05
CA GLU A 7 -38.74 -4.49 -5.79
C GLU A 7 -38.92 -5.04 -4.36
N PRO A 8 -38.81 -6.36 -4.13
CA PRO A 8 -39.08 -6.91 -2.81
C PRO A 8 -37.96 -6.57 -1.83
N ALA A 9 -38.37 -6.14 -0.64
CA ALA A 9 -37.49 -5.83 0.49
C ALA A 9 -36.52 -6.97 0.79
N GLN A 10 -35.22 -6.65 0.75
CA GLN A 10 -34.14 -7.57 1.03
C GLN A 10 -34.19 -7.98 2.51
N LYS A 11 -34.47 -9.26 2.76
CA LYS A 11 -34.56 -9.87 4.10
C LYS A 11 -33.27 -9.62 4.89
N ALA A 12 -33.42 -9.02 6.07
CA ALA A 12 -32.39 -8.99 7.12
C ALA A 12 -32.11 -10.43 7.59
N GLY A 13 -30.98 -10.99 7.15
CA GLY A 13 -30.66 -12.40 7.37
C GLY A 13 -29.27 -12.58 7.96
N GLY A 14 -29.25 -13.02 9.24
CA GLY A 14 -28.23 -13.88 9.83
C GLY A 14 -26.86 -13.27 10.09
N TRP A 15 -26.32 -13.52 11.28
CA TRP A 15 -24.90 -13.34 11.58
C TRP A 15 -24.11 -14.34 10.71
N ARG A 16 -23.78 -13.94 9.49
CA ARG A 16 -22.94 -14.71 8.57
C ARG A 16 -21.50 -14.49 9.02
N PHE A 17 -20.80 -15.57 9.38
CA PHE A 17 -19.35 -15.57 9.54
C PHE A 17 -18.74 -14.77 8.39
N GLY A 18 -18.23 -13.59 8.71
CA GLY A 18 -17.78 -12.66 7.67
C GLY A 18 -16.54 -13.24 7.02
N ALA A 19 -16.35 -13.02 5.71
CA ALA A 19 -15.07 -13.31 5.06
C ALA A 19 -13.90 -12.67 5.82
N LEU A 20 -14.14 -11.52 6.49
CA LEU A 20 -13.23 -10.88 7.43
C LEU A 20 -12.92 -11.72 8.67
N GLU A 21 -13.92 -12.33 9.32
CA GLU A 21 -13.75 -13.19 10.50
C GLU A 21 -13.01 -14.48 10.12
N GLY A 22 -13.35 -15.07 8.98
CA GLY A 22 -12.62 -16.22 8.44
C GLY A 22 -11.16 -15.89 8.09
N LEU A 23 -10.90 -14.72 7.51
CA LEU A 23 -9.54 -14.32 7.13
C LEU A 23 -8.71 -13.84 8.32
N THR A 24 -9.31 -13.15 9.30
CA THR A 24 -8.61 -12.82 10.57
C THR A 24 -8.32 -14.06 11.39
N VAL A 25 -9.26 -15.01 11.50
CA VAL A 25 -8.99 -16.31 12.13
C VAL A 25 -7.92 -17.06 11.36
N GLY A 26 -7.94 -17.06 10.02
CA GLY A 26 -6.90 -17.68 9.20
C GLY A 26 -5.51 -17.06 9.41
N LEU A 27 -5.42 -15.73 9.46
CA LEU A 27 -4.18 -14.99 9.72
C LEU A 27 -3.65 -15.25 11.13
N VAL A 28 -4.53 -15.23 12.14
CA VAL A 28 -4.18 -15.52 13.55
C VAL A 28 -3.75 -16.98 13.71
N VAL A 29 -4.42 -17.92 13.05
CA VAL A 29 -4.05 -19.34 13.03
C VAL A 29 -2.70 -19.56 12.33
N LEU A 30 -2.41 -18.83 11.25
CA LEU A 30 -1.10 -18.84 10.59
C LEU A 30 0.00 -18.25 11.49
N LEU A 31 -0.28 -17.14 12.18
CA LEU A 31 0.63 -16.47 13.11
C LEU A 31 0.97 -17.36 14.33
N VAL A 32 -0.05 -17.95 14.96
CA VAL A 32 0.11 -18.83 16.13
C VAL A 32 0.63 -20.21 15.72
N GLY A 33 0.25 -20.69 14.54
CA GLY A 33 0.66 -21.96 13.96
C GLY A 33 2.05 -21.95 13.33
N GLN A 34 2.67 -20.77 13.14
CA GLN A 34 4.00 -20.63 12.53
C GLN A 34 5.04 -21.54 13.18
N ARG A 35 5.04 -21.64 14.52
CA ARG A 35 6.00 -22.49 15.25
C ARG A 35 5.83 -23.98 14.95
N TRP A 36 4.61 -24.41 14.62
CA TRP A 36 4.29 -25.80 14.28
C TRP A 36 4.51 -26.10 12.80
N ILE A 37 4.18 -25.15 11.91
CA ILE A 37 4.41 -25.26 10.46
C ILE A 37 5.91 -25.29 10.14
N ALA A 38 6.73 -24.52 10.86
CA ALA A 38 8.19 -24.59 10.71
C ALA A 38 8.77 -25.96 11.10
N GLY A 39 8.13 -26.67 12.05
CA GLY A 39 8.50 -28.03 12.43
C GLY A 39 8.08 -29.12 11.43
N LEU A 40 7.26 -28.78 10.43
CA LEU A 40 6.87 -29.68 9.33
C LEU A 40 7.87 -29.66 8.15
N PHE A 41 8.83 -28.73 8.13
CA PHE A 41 9.78 -28.57 7.03
C PHE A 41 11.21 -28.88 7.50
N ASP A 42 11.79 -29.98 7.00
CA ASP A 42 13.16 -30.42 7.33
C ASP A 42 14.26 -29.67 6.55
N SER A 43 13.92 -28.96 5.46
CA SER A 43 14.92 -28.25 4.64
C SER A 43 15.19 -26.82 5.14
N PRO A 44 16.46 -26.44 5.37
CA PRO A 44 16.83 -25.08 5.85
C PRO A 44 16.35 -23.96 4.94
N ALA A 45 16.34 -24.19 3.62
CA ALA A 45 15.87 -23.24 2.61
C ALA A 45 14.39 -22.88 2.78
N LEU A 46 13.54 -23.87 3.07
CA LEU A 46 12.10 -23.68 3.20
C LEU A 46 11.74 -23.01 4.53
N GLN A 47 12.51 -23.26 5.58
CA GLN A 47 12.40 -22.54 6.86
C GLN A 47 12.77 -21.05 6.71
N ALA A 48 13.82 -20.74 5.94
CA ALA A 48 14.20 -19.36 5.64
C ALA A 48 13.09 -18.63 4.86
N GLY A 49 12.58 -19.23 3.78
CA GLY A 49 11.48 -18.66 2.99
C GLY A 49 10.21 -18.44 3.81
N ALA A 50 9.82 -19.42 4.64
CA ALA A 50 8.66 -19.28 5.52
C ALA A 50 8.85 -18.13 6.54
N THR A 51 10.05 -17.97 7.08
CA THR A 51 10.35 -16.88 8.02
C THR A 51 10.27 -15.51 7.36
N VAL A 52 10.81 -15.36 6.15
CA VAL A 52 10.72 -14.12 5.36
C VAL A 52 9.27 -13.79 5.03
N PHE A 53 8.50 -14.77 4.54
CA PHE A 53 7.09 -14.60 4.24
C PHE A 53 6.31 -14.09 5.46
N VAL A 54 6.43 -14.79 6.59
CA VAL A 54 5.66 -14.42 7.78
C VAL A 54 6.12 -13.07 8.33
N SER A 55 7.43 -12.78 8.29
CA SER A 55 7.96 -11.46 8.69
C SER A 55 7.30 -10.33 7.88
N ILE A 56 7.25 -10.46 6.55
CA ILE A 56 6.62 -9.47 5.67
C ILE A 56 5.14 -9.31 6.00
N VAL A 57 4.40 -10.42 6.10
CA VAL A 57 2.95 -10.38 6.38
C VAL A 57 2.67 -9.74 7.74
N VAL A 58 3.38 -10.14 8.78
CA VAL A 58 3.18 -9.62 10.15
C VAL A 58 3.51 -8.13 10.24
N GLN A 59 4.55 -7.68 9.53
CA GLN A 59 4.96 -6.28 9.54
C GLN A 59 4.04 -5.38 8.70
N ALA A 60 3.58 -5.85 7.54
CA ALA A 60 2.75 -5.05 6.63
C ALA A 60 1.26 -5.01 7.02
N THR A 61 0.75 -6.07 7.67
CA THR A 61 -0.66 -6.16 8.10
C THR A 61 -1.14 -4.95 8.94
N PRO A 62 -0.43 -4.46 9.98
CA PRO A 62 -0.91 -3.32 10.76
C PRO A 62 -1.07 -2.05 9.92
N PHE A 63 -0.14 -1.77 9.01
CA PHE A 63 -0.22 -0.61 8.11
C PHE A 63 -1.36 -0.76 7.09
N LEU A 64 -1.52 -1.98 6.55
CA LEU A 64 -2.62 -2.30 5.65
C LEU A 64 -3.98 -2.13 6.34
N VAL A 65 -4.14 -2.64 7.56
CA VAL A 65 -5.37 -2.47 8.36
C VAL A 65 -5.65 -0.99 8.59
N LEU A 66 -4.64 -0.21 8.97
CA LEU A 66 -4.80 1.24 9.16
C LEU A 66 -5.28 1.92 7.88
N GLY A 67 -4.63 1.66 6.74
CA GLY A 67 -5.01 2.23 5.44
C GLY A 67 -6.43 1.85 5.02
N VAL A 68 -6.82 0.59 5.23
CA VAL A 68 -8.17 0.09 4.93
C VAL A 68 -9.22 0.74 5.82
N LEU A 69 -8.97 0.84 7.12
CA LEU A 69 -9.88 1.48 8.06
C LEU A 69 -10.05 2.97 7.73
N LEU A 70 -8.97 3.66 7.38
CA LEU A 70 -9.06 5.05 6.97
C LEU A 70 -9.78 5.20 5.63
N SER A 71 -9.49 4.35 4.64
CA SER A 71 -10.20 4.32 3.36
C SER A 71 -11.71 4.14 3.58
N ALA A 72 -12.09 3.16 4.41
CA ALA A 72 -13.47 2.89 4.76
C ALA A 72 -14.11 4.04 5.54
N ALA A 73 -13.37 4.69 6.46
CA ALA A 73 -13.86 5.85 7.20
C ALA A 73 -14.10 7.04 6.25
N ILE A 74 -13.17 7.29 5.32
CA ILE A 74 -13.34 8.28 4.27
C ILE A 74 -14.58 7.92 3.46
N ALA A 75 -14.73 6.68 2.99
CA ALA A 75 -15.87 6.22 2.18
C ALA A 75 -17.23 6.16 2.90
N ALA A 76 -17.26 6.08 4.23
CA ALA A 76 -18.49 6.02 5.00
C ALA A 76 -18.92 7.36 5.62
N PHE A 77 -17.96 8.15 6.12
CA PHE A 77 -18.27 9.30 6.99
C PHE A 77 -17.94 10.66 6.36
N VAL A 78 -17.08 10.73 5.35
CA VAL A 78 -16.64 12.02 4.78
C VAL A 78 -17.45 12.39 3.54
N PRO A 79 -18.39 13.35 3.58
CA PRO A 79 -19.23 13.68 2.43
C PRO A 79 -18.42 14.28 1.27
N VAL A 80 -18.91 14.14 0.04
CA VAL A 80 -18.27 14.72 -1.17
C VAL A 80 -18.08 16.25 -1.04
N THR A 81 -19.00 16.93 -0.35
CA THR A 81 -18.94 18.37 -0.08
C THR A 81 -17.75 18.78 0.80
N PHE A 82 -17.22 17.87 1.62
CA PHE A 82 -16.02 18.13 2.42
C PHE A 82 -14.82 18.34 1.50
N TRP A 83 -14.62 17.47 0.50
CA TRP A 83 -13.52 17.57 -0.45
C TRP A 83 -13.63 18.80 -1.34
N GLN A 84 -14.85 19.22 -1.70
CA GLN A 84 -15.08 20.47 -2.42
C GLN A 84 -14.72 21.74 -1.62
N ARG A 85 -14.67 21.66 -0.29
CA ARG A 85 -14.24 22.76 0.58
C ARG A 85 -12.74 22.72 0.89
N VAL A 86 -12.19 21.53 1.07
CA VAL A 86 -10.78 21.35 1.46
C VAL A 86 -9.84 21.43 0.26
N LEU A 87 -10.22 20.84 -0.87
CA LEU A 87 -9.41 20.89 -2.08
C LEU A 87 -9.77 22.11 -2.93
N PRO A 88 -8.77 22.82 -3.46
CA PRO A 88 -9.01 23.95 -4.36
C PRO A 88 -9.69 23.47 -5.65
N LYS A 89 -10.54 24.32 -6.24
CA LYS A 89 -11.27 24.03 -7.49
C LYS A 89 -10.38 23.83 -8.71
N ASN A 90 -9.14 24.32 -8.67
CA ASN A 90 -8.18 24.15 -9.74
C ASN A 90 -7.37 22.88 -9.48
N ASP A 91 -7.49 21.91 -10.38
CA ASP A 91 -6.78 20.61 -10.30
C ASP A 91 -5.27 20.78 -10.11
N ALA A 92 -4.66 21.80 -10.73
CA ALA A 92 -3.23 22.07 -10.59
C ALA A 92 -2.84 22.46 -9.15
N LEU A 93 -3.74 23.12 -8.41
CA LEU A 93 -3.54 23.45 -7.00
C LEU A 93 -3.98 22.31 -6.08
N ALA A 94 -4.88 21.44 -6.53
CA ALA A 94 -5.32 20.28 -5.76
C ALA A 94 -4.19 19.25 -5.61
N VAL A 95 -3.33 19.13 -6.62
CA VAL A 95 -2.15 18.26 -6.63
C VAL A 95 -1.20 18.49 -5.43
N PRO A 96 -0.65 19.70 -5.19
CA PRO A 96 0.24 19.92 -4.05
C PRO A 96 -0.46 19.80 -2.70
N VAL A 97 -1.74 20.18 -2.60
CA VAL A 97 -2.52 20.04 -1.35
C VAL A 97 -2.73 18.56 -1.02
N ALA A 98 -3.10 17.75 -2.00
CA ALA A 98 -3.24 16.30 -1.83
C ALA A 98 -1.88 15.63 -1.57
N GLY A 99 -0.83 16.07 -2.25
CA GLY A 99 0.55 15.62 -2.01
C GLY A 99 0.98 15.86 -0.55
N LEU A 100 0.70 17.03 0.02
CA LEU A 100 1.00 17.33 1.42
C LEU A 100 0.15 16.51 2.41
N ALA A 101 -1.09 16.16 2.05
CA ALA A 101 -1.92 15.27 2.87
C ALA A 101 -1.28 13.87 3.04
N GLY A 102 -0.36 13.49 2.15
CA GLY A 102 0.45 12.27 2.27
C GLY A 102 1.22 12.16 3.59
N VAL A 103 1.64 13.28 4.19
CA VAL A 103 2.34 13.30 5.49
C VAL A 103 1.49 12.70 6.62
N VAL A 104 0.17 12.85 6.54
CA VAL A 104 -0.75 12.43 7.59
C VAL A 104 -0.93 10.92 7.63
N LEU A 105 -0.52 10.22 6.56
CA LEU A 105 -0.78 8.81 6.38
C LEU A 105 0.48 7.97 6.58
N PRO A 106 0.70 7.44 7.81
CA PRO A 106 1.77 6.49 8.04
C PRO A 106 1.38 5.16 7.38
N GLY A 107 2.00 4.86 6.26
CA GLY A 107 1.79 3.59 5.58
C GLY A 107 2.72 3.38 4.40
N CYS A 108 2.74 2.15 3.91
CA CYS A 108 3.34 1.76 2.65
C CYS A 108 2.34 1.97 1.50
N GLU A 109 2.77 1.71 0.27
CA GLU A 109 1.91 1.81 -0.92
C GLU A 109 0.63 0.95 -0.81
N CYS A 110 0.68 -0.17 -0.10
CA CYS A 110 -0.47 -1.04 0.16
C CYS A 110 -1.61 -0.32 0.92
N ALA A 111 -1.26 0.66 1.75
CA ALA A 111 -2.20 1.47 2.52
C ALA A 111 -2.69 2.70 1.74
N SER A 112 -1.83 3.31 0.91
CA SER A 112 -2.18 4.53 0.17
C SER A 112 -3.08 4.23 -1.04
N VAL A 113 -2.97 3.06 -1.68
CA VAL A 113 -3.83 2.64 -2.81
C VAL A 113 -5.33 2.66 -2.49
N PRO A 114 -5.84 1.97 -1.44
CA PRO A 114 -7.27 1.99 -1.13
C PRO A 114 -7.76 3.40 -0.76
N VAL A 115 -6.94 4.18 -0.04
CA VAL A 115 -7.26 5.57 0.31
C VAL A 115 -7.38 6.45 -0.93
N ALA A 116 -6.42 6.38 -1.86
CA ALA A 116 -6.46 7.08 -3.15
C ALA A 116 -7.69 6.67 -3.97
N GLY A 117 -8.03 5.37 -3.99
CA GLY A 117 -9.25 4.86 -4.61
C GLY A 117 -10.53 5.46 -4.02
N SER A 118 -10.63 5.55 -2.70
CA SER A 118 -11.74 6.20 -1.99
C SER A 118 -11.83 7.70 -2.28
N LEU A 119 -10.70 8.40 -2.34
CA LEU A 119 -10.63 9.82 -2.72
C LEU A 119 -11.17 10.02 -4.14
N MET A 120 -10.70 9.23 -5.11
CA MET A 120 -11.17 9.31 -6.51
C MET A 120 -12.66 8.98 -6.64
N ALA A 121 -13.15 7.96 -5.92
CA ALA A 121 -14.57 7.60 -5.91
C ALA A 121 -15.47 8.71 -5.33
N ARG A 122 -14.91 9.62 -4.52
CA ARG A 122 -15.61 10.80 -4.00
C ARG A 122 -15.42 12.06 -4.84
N GLY A 123 -14.85 11.93 -6.04
CA GLY A 123 -14.72 13.03 -6.99
C GLY A 123 -13.44 13.87 -6.83
N VAL A 124 -12.46 13.41 -6.04
CA VAL A 124 -11.12 14.02 -6.06
C VAL A 124 -10.49 13.73 -7.43
N ALA A 125 -9.89 14.76 -8.05
CA ALA A 125 -9.24 14.63 -9.35
C ALA A 125 -8.17 13.53 -9.33
N PRO A 126 -8.11 12.64 -10.34
CA PRO A 126 -7.13 11.55 -10.39
C PRO A 126 -5.69 12.03 -10.23
N ALA A 127 -5.33 13.19 -10.80
CA ALA A 127 -4.02 13.79 -10.63
C ALA A 127 -3.65 14.05 -9.17
N ALA A 128 -4.59 14.56 -8.37
CA ALA A 128 -4.39 14.85 -6.96
C ALA A 128 -4.32 13.55 -6.14
N ALA A 129 -5.15 12.56 -6.46
CA ALA A 129 -5.09 11.24 -5.83
C ALA A 129 -3.78 10.51 -6.13
N LEU A 130 -3.24 10.61 -7.36
CA LEU A 130 -1.93 10.07 -7.72
C LEU A 130 -0.79 10.78 -6.99
N ALA A 131 -0.84 12.11 -6.88
CA ALA A 131 0.15 12.86 -6.14
C ALA A 131 0.16 12.47 -4.66
N PHE A 132 -1.02 12.27 -4.05
CA PHE A 132 -1.17 11.72 -2.71
C PHE A 132 -0.62 10.28 -2.61
N LEU A 133 -0.91 9.43 -3.60
CA LEU A 133 -0.48 8.03 -3.64
C LEU A 133 1.05 7.91 -3.64
N LEU A 134 1.73 8.75 -4.43
CA LEU A 134 3.19 8.80 -4.54
C LEU A 134 3.83 9.45 -3.31
N SER A 135 3.22 10.52 -2.79
CA SER A 135 3.81 11.26 -1.67
C SER A 135 3.70 10.51 -0.35
N ALA A 136 2.56 9.87 -0.07
CA ALA A 136 2.27 9.24 1.23
C ALA A 136 3.41 8.33 1.74
N PRO A 137 3.93 7.35 0.98
CA PRO A 137 5.07 6.55 1.44
C PRO A 137 6.40 7.33 1.47
N ALA A 138 6.57 8.34 0.62
CA ALA A 138 7.83 9.05 0.45
C ALA A 138 8.11 10.11 1.53
N ILE A 139 7.06 10.81 1.99
CA ILE A 139 7.14 11.87 3.01
C ILE A 139 6.50 11.46 4.35
N ASN A 140 6.28 10.16 4.55
CA ASN A 140 5.80 9.59 5.80
C ASN A 140 6.71 10.02 6.97
N PRO A 141 6.16 10.44 8.13
CA PRO A 141 6.93 10.75 9.32
C PRO A 141 7.97 9.69 9.71
N ILE A 142 7.63 8.40 9.58
CA ILE A 142 8.56 7.29 9.89
C ILE A 142 9.79 7.35 8.98
N VAL A 143 9.60 7.67 7.71
CA VAL A 143 10.65 7.77 6.69
C VAL A 143 11.51 9.02 6.89
N LEU A 144 10.90 10.12 7.31
CA LEU A 144 11.64 11.35 7.63
C LEU A 144 12.49 11.17 8.89
N VAL A 145 11.95 10.50 9.91
CA VAL A 145 12.69 10.15 11.14
C VAL A 145 13.81 9.15 10.83
N SER A 146 13.59 8.14 9.99
CA SER A 146 14.67 7.21 9.62
C SER A 146 15.79 7.93 8.86
N THR A 147 15.45 8.91 8.02
CA THR A 147 16.43 9.76 7.33
C THR A 147 17.21 10.63 8.32
N TRP A 148 16.54 11.16 9.35
CA TRP A 148 17.19 11.91 10.42
C TRP A 148 18.21 11.05 11.18
N VAL A 149 17.84 9.82 11.52
CA VAL A 149 18.71 8.87 12.23
C VAL A 149 19.88 8.41 11.36
N ALA A 150 19.66 8.22 10.06
CA ALA A 150 20.70 7.81 9.11
C ALA A 150 21.75 8.91 8.85
N PHE A 151 21.37 10.20 8.93
CA PHE A 151 22.26 11.34 8.67
C PHE A 151 22.36 12.26 9.90
N PRO A 152 22.97 11.80 11.00
CA PRO A 152 23.07 12.58 12.22
C PRO A 152 23.82 13.89 11.99
N GLY A 153 23.29 15.00 12.52
CA GLY A 153 23.89 16.34 12.39
C GLY A 153 23.65 17.03 11.04
N GLN A 154 22.94 16.40 10.10
CA GLN A 154 22.63 16.97 8.78
C GLN A 154 21.12 17.08 8.54
N PRO A 155 20.41 18.00 9.25
CA PRO A 155 18.96 18.17 9.09
C PRO A 155 18.55 18.52 7.66
N MET A 156 19.47 19.10 6.88
CA MET A 156 19.27 19.45 5.48
C MET A 156 18.89 18.23 4.63
N MET A 157 19.36 17.03 4.96
CA MET A 157 19.02 15.80 4.24
C MET A 157 17.55 15.42 4.38
N VAL A 158 16.97 15.65 5.56
CA VAL A 158 15.53 15.38 5.80
C VAL A 158 14.67 16.37 5.04
N VAL A 159 15.04 17.65 5.06
CA VAL A 159 14.35 18.70 4.28
C VAL A 159 14.49 18.43 2.78
N ALA A 160 15.68 18.05 2.31
CA ALA A 160 15.91 17.70 0.91
C ALA A 160 15.08 16.49 0.49
N ARG A 161 15.00 15.44 1.33
CA ARG A 161 14.14 14.27 1.05
C ARG A 161 12.68 14.66 0.97
N PHE A 162 12.18 15.43 1.94
CA PHE A 162 10.80 15.91 1.95
C PHE A 162 10.48 16.73 0.69
N ALA A 163 11.30 17.75 0.41
CA ALA A 163 11.10 18.64 -0.72
C ALA A 163 11.21 17.90 -2.05
N ALA A 164 12.24 17.07 -2.25
CA ALA A 164 12.43 16.31 -3.49
C ALA A 164 11.28 15.32 -3.73
N SER A 165 10.82 14.63 -2.69
CA SER A 165 9.70 13.68 -2.79
C SER A 165 8.39 14.38 -3.12
N LEU A 166 8.12 15.52 -2.45
CA LEU A 166 6.93 16.32 -2.71
C LEU A 166 6.95 16.92 -4.11
N ILE A 167 8.08 17.52 -4.52
CA ILE A 167 8.27 18.08 -5.87
C ILE A 167 8.06 16.99 -6.92
N THR A 168 8.67 15.81 -6.75
CA THR A 168 8.52 14.69 -7.70
C THR A 168 7.07 14.24 -7.81
N SER A 169 6.37 14.11 -6.68
CA SER A 169 4.96 13.71 -6.65
C SER A 169 4.05 14.77 -7.31
N VAL A 170 4.32 16.06 -7.07
CA VAL A 170 3.58 17.18 -7.65
C VAL A 170 3.83 17.29 -9.15
N LEU A 171 5.08 17.20 -9.59
CA LEU A 171 5.45 17.19 -11.00
C LEU A 171 4.75 16.03 -11.72
N MET A 172 4.71 14.84 -11.10
CA MET A 172 3.99 13.71 -11.69
C MET A 172 2.47 13.94 -11.76
N GLY A 173 1.89 14.56 -10.74
CA GLY A 173 0.49 14.99 -10.75
C GLY A 173 0.19 16.01 -11.86
N TRP A 174 1.04 17.00 -12.06
CA TRP A 174 0.89 17.99 -13.15
C TRP A 174 1.13 17.37 -14.53
N LEU A 175 2.07 16.42 -14.64
CA LEU A 175 2.28 15.65 -15.85
C LEU A 175 1.02 14.85 -16.19
N TRP A 176 0.36 14.28 -15.18
CA TRP A 176 -0.93 13.62 -15.35
C TRP A 176 -2.03 14.59 -15.80
N ILE A 177 -2.09 15.82 -15.30
CA ILE A 177 -3.05 16.82 -15.81
C ILE A 177 -2.78 17.11 -17.30
N ARG A 178 -1.51 17.17 -17.71
CA ARG A 178 -1.13 17.54 -19.07
C ARG A 178 -1.31 16.42 -20.10
N PHE A 179 -1.05 15.17 -19.72
CA PHE A 179 -1.00 14.01 -20.63
C PHE A 179 -1.94 12.87 -20.25
N GLY A 180 -2.35 12.80 -18.99
CA GLY A 180 -3.21 11.75 -18.48
C GLY A 180 -4.60 11.81 -19.09
N ARG A 181 -5.08 10.65 -19.52
CA ARG A 181 -6.45 10.47 -19.99
C ARG A 181 -7.25 9.72 -18.94
N THR A 182 -8.49 10.13 -18.74
CA THR A 182 -9.43 9.45 -17.82
C THR A 182 -9.67 7.98 -18.22
N ASP A 183 -9.47 7.63 -19.49
CA ASP A 183 -9.61 6.25 -19.97
C ASP A 183 -8.49 5.33 -19.49
N TRP A 184 -7.34 5.88 -19.10
CA TRP A 184 -6.19 5.09 -18.62
C TRP A 184 -6.35 4.67 -17.17
N ILE A 185 -7.12 5.42 -16.37
CA ILE A 185 -7.43 5.08 -14.98
C ILE A 185 -8.92 4.82 -14.87
N ARG A 186 -9.26 3.53 -14.80
CA ARG A 186 -10.63 3.14 -14.54
C ARG A 186 -10.97 3.42 -13.09
N ILE A 187 -11.68 4.51 -12.84
CA ILE A 187 -12.14 4.89 -11.50
C ILE A 187 -13.03 3.75 -10.97
N PRO A 188 -12.68 3.12 -9.83
CA PRO A 188 -13.49 2.05 -9.27
C PRO A 188 -14.88 2.57 -8.91
N ARG A 189 -15.94 2.05 -9.55
CA ARG A 189 -17.32 2.34 -9.17
C ARG A 189 -17.64 1.60 -7.87
N ARG A 190 -17.79 2.36 -6.77
CA ARG A 190 -18.09 1.83 -5.42
C ARG A 190 -19.58 1.85 -5.09
N ASP A 191 -20.45 2.00 -6.08
CA ASP A 191 -21.91 2.12 -5.92
C ASP A 191 -22.51 0.94 -5.14
N HIS A 192 -21.93 -0.26 -5.29
CA HIS A 192 -22.34 -1.49 -4.61
C HIS A 192 -21.84 -1.61 -3.16
N LEU A 193 -20.95 -0.71 -2.72
CA LEU A 193 -20.44 -0.66 -1.34
C LEU A 193 -21.20 0.35 -0.47
N VAL A 194 -22.21 1.03 -1.02
CA VAL A 194 -23.06 1.96 -0.28
C VAL A 194 -24.18 1.19 0.41
N GLY A 195 -24.04 0.98 1.73
CA GLY A 195 -25.08 0.38 2.55
C GLY A 195 -26.19 1.36 2.90
N HIS A 196 -27.26 0.85 3.53
CA HIS A 196 -28.36 1.70 4.01
C HIS A 196 -27.94 2.62 5.17
N SER A 197 -26.83 2.33 5.84
CA SER A 197 -26.24 3.15 6.90
C SER A 197 -24.73 3.32 6.71
N ASN A 198 -24.18 4.41 7.25
CA ASN A 198 -22.74 4.69 7.20
C ASN A 198 -21.90 3.52 7.79
N TRP A 199 -22.40 2.85 8.82
CA TRP A 199 -21.73 1.69 9.40
C TRP A 199 -21.70 0.48 8.48
N GLN A 200 -22.76 0.25 7.70
CA GLN A 200 -22.75 -0.81 6.68
C GLN A 200 -21.77 -0.47 5.55
N THR A 201 -21.78 0.76 5.06
CA THR A 201 -20.80 1.25 4.06
C THR A 201 -19.36 1.09 4.56
N PHE A 202 -19.11 1.43 5.82
CA PHE A 202 -17.81 1.27 6.47
C PHE A 202 -17.37 -0.21 6.46
N ARG A 203 -18.22 -1.12 6.97
CA ARG A 203 -17.89 -2.55 7.04
C ARG A 203 -17.68 -3.17 5.65
N LEU A 204 -18.53 -2.83 4.68
CA LEU A 204 -18.43 -3.32 3.32
C LEU A 204 -17.14 -2.84 2.66
N THR A 205 -16.85 -1.54 2.76
CA THR A 205 -15.64 -0.95 2.19
C THR A 205 -14.38 -1.51 2.87
N ALA A 206 -14.38 -1.62 4.20
CA ALA A 206 -13.25 -2.19 4.94
C ALA A 206 -12.99 -3.64 4.54
N THR A 207 -14.03 -4.48 4.46
CA THR A 207 -13.90 -5.88 4.03
C THR A 207 -13.35 -5.96 2.60
N HIS A 208 -13.92 -5.19 1.68
CA HIS A 208 -13.51 -5.18 0.29
C HIS A 208 -12.04 -4.76 0.13
N ASP A 209 -11.67 -3.61 0.70
CA ASP A 209 -10.32 -3.07 0.58
C ASP A 209 -9.30 -3.95 1.30
N PHE A 210 -9.66 -4.58 2.42
CA PHE A 210 -8.80 -5.56 3.13
C PHE A 210 -8.54 -6.81 2.30
N LEU A 211 -9.58 -7.43 1.72
CA LEU A 211 -9.43 -8.63 0.90
C LEU A 211 -8.63 -8.34 -0.37
N HIS A 212 -8.89 -7.18 -0.99
CA HIS A 212 -8.19 -6.78 -2.20
C HIS A 212 -6.70 -6.50 -1.92
N ALA A 213 -6.40 -5.56 -1.01
CA ALA A 213 -5.01 -5.21 -0.69
C ALA A 213 -4.26 -6.38 -0.01
N GLY A 214 -4.93 -7.13 0.86
CA GLY A 214 -4.36 -8.29 1.56
C GLY A 214 -3.99 -9.42 0.59
N GLY A 215 -4.79 -9.63 -0.46
CA GLY A 215 -4.46 -10.58 -1.52
C GLY A 215 -3.13 -10.24 -2.22
N PHE A 216 -2.92 -8.97 -2.57
CA PHE A 216 -1.65 -8.51 -3.15
C PHE A 216 -0.48 -8.63 -2.18
N LEU A 217 -0.69 -8.36 -0.89
CA LEU A 217 0.32 -8.54 0.14
C LEU A 217 0.79 -10.01 0.24
N VAL A 218 -0.15 -10.96 0.21
CA VAL A 218 0.19 -12.39 0.24
C VAL A 218 0.98 -12.80 -1.00
N VAL A 219 0.54 -12.38 -2.19
CA VAL A 219 1.26 -12.67 -3.44
C VAL A 219 2.66 -12.05 -3.44
N GLY A 220 2.80 -10.81 -2.96
CA GLY A 220 4.08 -10.12 -2.80
C GLY A 220 5.00 -10.83 -1.82
N GLY A 221 4.48 -11.19 -0.64
CA GLY A 221 5.24 -11.92 0.38
C GLY A 221 5.73 -13.28 -0.11
N VAL A 222 4.89 -14.05 -0.81
CA VAL A 222 5.29 -15.35 -1.39
C VAL A 222 6.38 -15.15 -2.43
N THR A 223 6.23 -14.16 -3.32
CA THR A 223 7.24 -13.85 -4.34
C THR A 223 8.57 -13.47 -3.70
N ALA A 224 8.55 -12.60 -2.68
CA ALA A 224 9.75 -12.21 -1.94
C ALA A 224 10.41 -13.40 -1.22
N ALA A 225 9.62 -14.28 -0.60
CA ALA A 225 10.12 -15.49 0.05
C ALA A 225 10.76 -16.47 -0.95
N VAL A 226 10.14 -16.67 -2.11
CA VAL A 226 10.71 -17.51 -3.18
C VAL A 226 12.01 -16.90 -3.69
N LEU A 227 12.06 -15.59 -3.97
CA LEU A 227 13.29 -14.95 -4.45
C LEU A 227 14.40 -14.99 -3.39
N ASN A 228 14.08 -14.81 -2.11
CA ASN A 228 15.06 -14.90 -1.03
C ASN A 228 15.70 -16.30 -0.94
N VAL A 229 14.93 -17.35 -1.20
CA VAL A 229 15.43 -18.74 -1.20
C VAL A 229 16.10 -19.11 -2.53
N ALA A 230 15.58 -18.61 -3.65
CA ALA A 230 16.02 -18.96 -4.99
C ALA A 230 17.31 -18.24 -5.40
N VAL A 231 17.65 -17.12 -4.77
CA VAL A 231 18.89 -16.36 -5.05
C VAL A 231 20.00 -16.83 -4.11
N PRO A 232 20.98 -17.63 -4.58
CA PRO A 232 22.04 -18.15 -3.73
C PRO A 232 23.05 -17.04 -3.36
N PRO A 233 23.68 -17.10 -2.17
CA PRO A 233 24.72 -16.17 -1.75
C PRO A 233 25.88 -16.06 -2.76
N SER A 234 26.23 -17.16 -3.44
CA SER A 234 27.30 -17.19 -4.45
C SER A 234 27.03 -16.32 -5.68
N VAL A 235 25.76 -16.12 -6.04
CA VAL A 235 25.37 -15.18 -7.09
C VAL A 235 25.62 -13.76 -6.58
N MET A 236 25.26 -13.47 -5.33
CA MET A 236 25.46 -12.17 -4.71
C MET A 236 26.95 -11.78 -4.57
N ASP A 237 27.80 -12.73 -4.18
CA ASP A 237 29.25 -12.55 -4.06
C ASP A 237 29.93 -12.26 -5.41
N SER A 238 29.45 -12.89 -6.48
CA SER A 238 29.96 -12.66 -7.84
C SER A 238 29.54 -11.29 -8.39
N LEU A 239 28.37 -10.79 -7.98
CA LEU A 239 27.88 -9.47 -8.35
C LEU A 239 28.60 -8.34 -7.60
N ALA A 240 28.98 -8.54 -6.34
CA ALA A 240 29.67 -7.54 -5.51
C ALA A 240 30.99 -7.02 -6.10
N GLY A 241 31.66 -7.80 -6.94
CA GLY A 241 32.90 -7.39 -7.61
C GLY A 241 32.73 -6.35 -8.73
N GLN A 242 31.50 -6.07 -9.20
CA GLN A 242 31.25 -5.20 -10.35
C GLN A 242 30.09 -4.23 -10.09
N ALA A 243 30.42 -2.97 -9.72
CA ALA A 243 29.45 -1.94 -9.34
C ALA A 243 28.29 -1.75 -10.35
N LEU A 244 28.57 -1.80 -11.67
CA LEU A 244 27.54 -1.63 -12.69
C LEU A 244 26.55 -2.82 -12.74
N LEU A 245 27.06 -4.04 -12.51
CA LEU A 245 26.25 -5.26 -12.56
C LEU A 245 25.38 -5.38 -11.31
N SER A 246 25.87 -4.93 -10.15
CA SER A 246 25.08 -4.78 -8.92
C SER A 246 23.91 -3.81 -9.08
N VAL A 247 24.15 -2.64 -9.68
CA VAL A 247 23.09 -1.64 -9.92
C VAL A 247 22.03 -2.19 -10.86
N LEU A 248 22.42 -2.84 -11.96
CA LEU A 248 21.48 -3.44 -12.91
C LEU A 248 20.66 -4.57 -12.29
N PHE A 249 21.29 -5.42 -11.47
CA PHE A 249 20.59 -6.49 -10.78
C PHE A 249 19.63 -5.97 -9.72
N LEU A 250 20.04 -5.00 -8.90
CA LEU A 250 19.16 -4.35 -7.92
C LEU A 250 17.98 -3.64 -8.62
N ALA A 251 18.22 -2.98 -9.75
CA ALA A 251 17.17 -2.36 -10.54
C ALA A 251 16.19 -3.39 -11.14
N LEU A 252 16.70 -4.49 -11.70
CA LEU A 252 15.86 -5.58 -12.22
C LEU A 252 15.06 -6.23 -11.11
N LEU A 253 15.70 -6.49 -9.97
CA LEU A 253 15.06 -7.09 -8.80
C LEU A 253 13.97 -6.16 -8.27
N ALA A 254 14.20 -4.85 -8.19
CA ALA A 254 13.18 -3.86 -7.81
C ALA A 254 11.99 -3.84 -8.78
N VAL A 255 12.23 -4.00 -10.09
CA VAL A 255 11.15 -4.10 -11.09
C VAL A 255 10.34 -5.38 -10.92
N VAL A 256 11.02 -6.51 -10.67
CA VAL A 256 10.37 -7.82 -10.46
C VAL A 256 9.63 -7.87 -9.12
N LEU A 257 10.20 -7.23 -8.09
CA LEU A 257 9.69 -7.12 -6.74
C LEU A 257 8.95 -5.81 -6.47
N CYS A 258 8.35 -5.17 -7.48
CA CYS A 258 7.45 -4.00 -7.34
C CYS A 258 6.15 -4.35 -6.57
N LEU A 259 6.29 -5.03 -5.44
CA LEU A 259 5.30 -5.65 -4.58
C LEU A 259 5.75 -5.26 -3.17
N CYS A 260 5.30 -4.07 -2.75
CA CYS A 260 5.51 -3.41 -1.46
C CYS A 260 6.94 -2.93 -1.15
N SER A 261 7.10 -1.59 -1.04
CA SER A 261 8.29 -0.88 -0.52
C SER A 261 8.85 -1.41 0.83
N GLU A 262 8.10 -2.23 1.57
CA GLU A 262 8.53 -2.90 2.81
C GLU A 262 9.30 -4.22 2.53
N ALA A 263 8.94 -4.95 1.46
CA ALA A 263 9.68 -6.12 1.00
C ALA A 263 11.05 -5.69 0.45
N ASP A 264 11.10 -4.60 -0.32
CA ASP A 264 12.35 -4.02 -0.85
C ASP A 264 13.31 -3.59 0.26
N ALA A 265 12.80 -3.02 1.36
CA ALA A 265 13.62 -2.64 2.52
C ALA A 265 14.22 -3.87 3.23
N SER A 266 13.46 -4.96 3.33
CA SER A 266 13.90 -6.21 3.96
C SER A 266 14.96 -6.93 3.10
N VAL A 267 14.75 -6.94 1.78
CA VAL A 267 15.73 -7.43 0.80
C VAL A 267 16.98 -6.55 0.86
N ALA A 268 16.87 -5.23 0.82
CA ALA A 268 18.01 -4.32 0.91
C ALA A 268 18.80 -4.49 2.22
N ALA A 269 18.15 -4.71 3.36
CA ALA A 269 18.83 -4.99 4.63
C ALA A 269 19.65 -6.29 4.58
N SER A 270 19.15 -7.32 3.87
CA SER A 270 19.91 -8.56 3.64
C SER A 270 21.12 -8.38 2.71
N LEU A 271 21.16 -7.28 1.96
CA LEU A 271 22.25 -6.88 1.06
C LEU A 271 23.21 -5.86 1.68
N SER A 272 23.23 -5.72 3.02
CA SER A 272 24.16 -4.84 3.74
C SER A 272 25.65 -5.17 3.50
N GLN A 273 25.96 -6.32 2.89
CA GLN A 273 27.29 -6.69 2.38
C GLN A 273 27.80 -5.79 1.23
N PHE A 274 26.94 -4.98 0.59
CA PHE A 274 27.35 -4.02 -0.44
C PHE A 274 27.71 -2.63 0.12
N SER A 275 27.78 -2.46 1.45
CA SER A 275 28.28 -1.21 2.04
C SER A 275 29.78 -1.06 1.79
N LEU A 276 30.18 0.02 1.11
CA LEU A 276 31.57 0.41 0.85
C LEU A 276 32.27 0.97 2.11
N THR A 277 32.03 0.35 3.27
CA THR A 277 32.67 0.64 4.56
C THR A 277 33.05 -0.65 5.25
#